data_AF-A0A969UAX0-F1
#
_entry.id   AF-A0A969UAX0-F1
#
_cell.length_a   1.000
_cell.length_b   1.000
_cell.length_c   1.000
_cell.angle_alpha   90.00
_cell.angle_beta   90.00
_cell.angle_gamma   90.00
#
_symmetry.space_group_name_H-M   'P 1'
#
loop_
_entity.id
_entity.type
_entity.pdbx_description
1 polymer ?
#
loop_
_entity_poly.entity_id
_entity_poly.type
_entity_poly.pdbx_seq_one_letter_code
_entity_poly.pdbx_strand_id
1 'polypeptide(L)'
;MGESRSRIDDYGTPDPSNVAYESGIFRLGDRLLAINRPAQEDNLEILSREQLDQALDGTNYSLFDQAGQANDPSLSKDVWRAFLVAVLLLLISEAILCLPKKSTAQVLSQKVTA
;
A
#
# COMPACT_ATOMS: atom_id res chain seq x y z
N MET A 1 -13.36 23.91 -4.92
CA MET A 1 -11.98 23.84 -5.42
C MET A 1 -11.10 24.53 -4.39
N GLY A 2 -10.09 23.84 -3.84
CA GLY A 2 -9.17 24.46 -2.88
C GLY A 2 -8.25 25.43 -3.61
N GLU A 3 -8.11 26.65 -3.09
CA GLU A 3 -7.11 27.59 -3.57
C GLU A 3 -5.71 26.96 -3.41
N SER A 4 -4.91 26.94 -4.48
CA SER A 4 -3.54 26.42 -4.42
C SER A 4 -2.64 27.47 -3.76
N ARG A 5 -1.91 27.07 -2.72
CA ARG A 5 -0.90 27.93 -2.10
C ARG A 5 0.42 27.88 -2.88
N SER A 6 1.09 29.02 -2.98
CA SER A 6 2.47 29.10 -3.48
C SER A 6 3.37 29.68 -2.41
N ARG A 7 4.52 29.05 -2.16
CA ARG A 7 5.57 29.63 -1.31
C ARG A 7 6.19 30.84 -2.02
N ILE A 8 6.52 31.88 -1.27
CA ILE A 8 7.09 33.14 -1.81
C ILE A 8 8.39 33.58 -1.14
N ASP A 9 8.86 32.84 -0.14
CA ASP A 9 10.16 33.07 0.51
C ASP A 9 11.21 32.06 0.03
N ASP A 10 12.49 32.40 0.27
CA ASP A 10 13.66 31.59 -0.07
C ASP A 10 14.30 30.93 1.18
N TYR A 11 13.56 30.77 2.28
CA TYR A 11 14.12 30.27 3.54
C TYR A 11 14.22 28.74 3.58
N GLY A 12 15.39 28.20 3.92
CA GLY A 12 15.58 26.75 4.05
C GLY A 12 15.53 25.99 2.71
N THR A 13 15.51 24.66 2.79
CA THR A 13 15.44 23.77 1.63
C THR A 13 14.06 23.11 1.60
N PRO A 14 13.23 23.34 0.56
CA PRO A 14 11.91 22.73 0.48
C PRO A 14 11.97 21.20 0.43
N ASP A 15 11.17 20.55 1.27
CA ASP A 15 10.88 19.12 1.25
C ASP A 15 9.56 18.87 0.51
N PRO A 16 9.59 18.27 -0.71
CA PRO A 16 8.40 17.98 -1.50
C PRO A 16 7.37 17.12 -0.77
N SER A 17 7.79 16.30 0.19
CA SER A 17 6.92 15.43 0.98
C SER A 17 6.21 16.15 2.13
N ASN A 18 6.73 17.29 2.57
CA ASN A 18 6.25 18.06 3.72
C ASN A 18 5.81 19.48 3.38
N VAL A 19 5.76 19.87 2.10
CA VAL A 19 5.35 21.22 1.62
C VAL A 19 4.10 21.75 2.30
N ALA A 20 3.20 20.84 2.71
CA ALA A 20 1.97 21.22 3.34
C ALA A 20 2.10 21.82 4.76
N TYR A 21 3.19 21.55 5.46
CA TYR A 21 3.39 21.88 6.87
C TYR A 21 4.70 22.63 7.14
N GLU A 22 5.43 23.01 6.10
CA GLU A 22 6.64 23.81 6.24
C GLU A 22 6.35 25.21 6.80
N SER A 23 7.28 25.69 7.62
CA SER A 23 7.33 27.09 7.97
C SER A 23 7.72 27.93 6.76
N GLY A 24 7.16 29.14 6.65
CA GLY A 24 7.37 30.00 5.50
C GLY A 24 6.24 30.99 5.28
N ILE A 25 6.40 31.78 4.22
CA ILE A 25 5.42 32.76 3.76
C ILE A 25 4.81 32.23 2.47
N PHE A 26 3.48 32.13 2.47
CA PHE A 26 2.71 31.56 1.37
C PHE A 26 1.68 32.58 0.86
N ARG A 27 1.44 32.55 -0.45
CA ARG A 27 0.34 33.25 -1.10
C ARG A 27 -0.81 32.27 -1.32
N LEU A 28 -2.01 32.66 -0.87
CA LEU A 28 -3.25 31.92 -1.07
C LEU A 28 -4.27 32.86 -1.73
N GLY A 29 -4.35 32.82 -3.06
CA GLY A 29 -5.07 33.83 -3.83
C GLY A 29 -4.51 35.23 -3.57
N ASP A 30 -5.36 36.12 -3.05
CA ASP A 30 -4.99 37.49 -2.68
C ASP A 30 -4.46 37.63 -1.25
N ARG A 31 -4.43 36.53 -0.47
CA ARG A 31 -3.99 36.53 0.92
C ARG A 31 -2.54 36.10 1.06
N LEU A 32 -1.88 36.66 2.08
CA LEU A 32 -0.58 36.20 2.56
C LEU A 32 -0.76 35.45 3.87
N LEU A 33 -0.09 34.31 4.00
CA LEU A 33 -0.08 33.46 5.18
C LEU A 33 1.37 33.32 5.65
N ALA A 34 1.61 33.50 6.95
CA ALA A 34 2.88 33.20 7.58
C ALA A 34 2.69 31.99 8.50
N ILE A 35 3.36 30.89 8.17
CA ILE A 35 3.34 29.66 8.96
C ILE A 35 4.62 29.61 9.79
N ASN A 36 4.46 29.56 11.11
CA ASN A 36 5.58 29.49 12.06
C ASN A 36 5.53 28.14 12.79
N ARG A 37 5.74 27.06 12.05
CA ARG A 37 5.93 25.74 12.66
C ARG A 37 7.39 25.64 13.15
N PRO A 38 7.63 25.44 14.45
CA PRO A 38 8.98 25.30 14.98
C PRO A 38 9.60 23.98 14.54
N ALA A 39 10.92 23.96 14.36
CA ALA A 39 11.65 22.76 13.91
C ALA A 39 11.49 21.56 14.86
N GLN A 40 11.18 21.82 16.14
CA GLN A 40 10.91 20.78 17.14
C GLN A 40 9.66 19.96 16.81
N GLU A 41 8.66 20.54 16.15
CA GLU A 41 7.46 19.81 15.73
C GLU A 41 7.74 18.86 14.56
N ASP A 42 8.83 19.05 13.81
CA ASP A 42 9.27 18.09 12.78
C ASP A 42 10.07 16.92 13.37
N ASN A 43 10.39 16.96 14.67
CA ASN A 43 11.07 15.86 15.33
C ASN A 43 10.08 14.73 15.64
N LEU A 44 10.36 13.53 15.12
CA LEU A 44 9.61 12.33 15.46
C LEU A 44 9.98 11.90 16.88
N GLU A 45 9.17 12.28 17.86
CA GLU A 45 9.32 11.76 19.23
C GLU A 45 8.91 10.28 19.25
N ILE A 46 9.84 9.41 19.64
CA ILE A 46 9.61 7.98 19.78
C ILE A 46 9.34 7.68 21.25
N LEU A 47 8.11 7.27 21.55
CA LEU A 47 7.69 6.91 22.90
C LEU A 47 7.91 5.41 23.17
N SER A 48 8.29 5.09 24.40
CA SER A 48 8.22 3.71 24.91
C SER A 48 6.76 3.28 25.12
N ARG A 49 6.53 1.98 25.31
CA ARG A 49 5.18 1.46 25.57
C ARG A 49 4.59 2.07 26.84
N GLU A 50 5.41 2.19 27.89
CA GLU A 50 5.01 2.74 29.18
C GLU A 50 4.63 4.21 29.06
N GLN A 51 5.39 4.99 28.28
CA GLN A 51 5.09 6.40 28.01
C GLN A 51 3.81 6.55 27.18
N LEU A 52 3.59 5.66 26.21
CA LEU A 52 2.39 5.66 25.39
C LEU A 52 1.13 5.29 26.22
N ASP A 53 1.23 4.28 27.08
CA ASP A 53 0.17 3.88 28.01
C ASP A 53 -0.22 5.02 28.93
N GLN A 54 0.78 5.74 29.46
CA GLN A 54 0.54 6.91 30.30
C GLN A 54 -0.09 8.07 29.52
N ALA A 55 0.40 8.36 28.30
CA ALA A 55 -0.09 9.46 27.49
C ALA A 55 -1.53 9.25 27.02
N LEU A 56 -1.92 7.99 26.82
CA LEU A 56 -3.24 7.58 26.34
C LEU A 56 -4.12 6.99 27.45
N ASP A 57 -3.80 7.25 28.72
CA ASP A 57 -4.57 6.75 29.85
C ASP A 57 -6.06 7.13 29.75
N GLY A 58 -6.93 6.17 30.02
CA GLY A 58 -8.38 6.32 29.85
C GLY A 58 -8.88 6.26 28.40
N THR A 59 -8.02 6.03 27.41
CA THR A 59 -8.42 5.84 26.00
C THR A 59 -8.17 4.41 25.53
N ASN A 60 -9.12 3.85 24.77
CA ASN A 60 -8.92 2.56 24.14
C ASN A 60 -8.08 2.76 22.87
N TYR A 61 -6.89 2.17 22.83
CA TYR A 61 -6.04 2.19 21.65
C TYR A 61 -5.53 0.77 21.34
N SER A 62 -5.15 0.54 20.08
CA SER A 62 -4.49 -0.69 19.64
C SER A 62 -3.38 -0.33 18.67
N LEU A 63 -2.23 -1.00 18.80
CA LEU A 63 -1.13 -0.82 17.86
C LEU A 63 -1.35 -1.67 16.61
N PHE A 64 -0.96 -1.17 15.45
CA PHE A 64 -1.07 -1.92 14.19
C PHE A 64 -0.34 -3.27 14.21
N ASP A 65 0.79 -3.36 14.94
CA ASP A 65 1.51 -4.61 15.17
C ASP A 65 0.66 -5.64 15.96
N GLN A 66 -0.20 -5.16 16.86
CA GLN A 66 -1.14 -6.00 17.60
C GLN A 66 -2.36 -6.37 16.75
N ALA A 67 -2.82 -5.48 15.86
CA ALA A 67 -3.93 -5.77 14.94
C ALA A 67 -3.58 -6.88 13.92
N GLY A 68 -2.32 -6.99 13.51
CA GLY A 68 -1.83 -8.09 12.67
C GLY A 68 -1.66 -9.43 13.41
N GLN A 69 -1.59 -9.40 14.76
CA GLN A 69 -1.46 -10.58 15.61
C GLN A 69 -2.79 -11.02 16.23
N ALA A 70 -3.76 -10.11 16.35
CA ALA A 70 -5.05 -10.35 17.01
C ALA A 70 -6.01 -11.24 16.22
N ASN A 71 -5.79 -11.41 14.90
CA ASN A 71 -6.49 -12.40 14.10
C ASN A 71 -5.48 -13.44 13.66
N ASP A 72 -5.48 -14.58 14.36
CA ASP A 72 -4.66 -15.77 14.14
C ASP A 72 -3.95 -15.77 12.77
N PRO A 73 -2.69 -15.28 12.69
CA PRO A 73 -1.98 -15.13 11.42
C PRO A 73 -1.76 -16.47 10.72
N SER A 74 -1.99 -17.59 11.41
CA SER A 74 -2.03 -18.92 10.81
C SER A 74 -3.24 -19.11 9.90
N LEU A 75 -4.45 -18.76 10.35
CA LEU A 75 -5.70 -18.96 9.60
C LEU A 75 -5.74 -18.17 8.29
N SER A 76 -5.35 -16.88 8.33
CA SER A 76 -5.35 -16.03 7.12
C SER A 76 -4.30 -16.48 6.11
N LYS A 77 -3.13 -16.95 6.58
CA LYS A 77 -2.08 -17.50 5.71
C LYS A 77 -2.51 -18.82 5.08
N ASP A 78 -3.18 -19.69 5.83
CA ASP A 78 -3.57 -21.01 5.35
C ASP A 78 -4.73 -20.96 4.34
N VAL A 79 -5.73 -20.10 4.58
CA VAL A 79 -6.80 -19.87 3.59
C VAL A 79 -6.23 -19.31 2.28
N TRP A 80 -5.28 -18.37 2.39
CA TRP A 80 -4.68 -17.78 1.20
C TRP A 80 -3.84 -18.79 0.40
N ARG A 81 -3.08 -19.63 1.08
CA ARG A 81 -2.35 -20.74 0.44
C ARG A 81 -3.30 -21.73 -0.24
N ALA A 82 -4.39 -22.11 0.42
CA ALA A 82 -5.39 -23.02 -0.17
C ALA A 82 -6.03 -22.42 -1.42
N PHE A 83 -6.36 -21.13 -1.40
CA PHE A 83 -6.89 -20.42 -2.56
C PHE A 83 -5.89 -20.38 -3.72
N LEU A 84 -4.62 -20.05 -3.45
CA LEU A 84 -3.58 -20.02 -4.49
C LEU A 84 -3.38 -21.40 -5.13
N VAL A 85 -3.43 -22.47 -4.34
CA VAL A 85 -3.40 -23.85 -4.85
C VAL A 85 -4.61 -24.14 -5.74
N ALA A 86 -5.81 -23.72 -5.34
CA ALA A 86 -7.02 -23.89 -6.14
C ALA A 86 -6.94 -23.15 -7.49
N VAL A 87 -6.46 -21.89 -7.50
CA VAL A 87 -6.25 -21.11 -8.72
C VAL A 87 -5.22 -21.78 -9.64
N LEU A 88 -4.11 -22.26 -9.08
CA LEU A 88 -3.09 -22.97 -9.83
C LEU A 88 -3.67 -24.21 -10.54
N LEU A 89 -4.50 -24.99 -9.85
CA LEU A 89 -5.17 -26.15 -10.43
C LEU A 89 -6.13 -25.78 -11.57
N LEU A 90 -6.87 -24.68 -11.42
CA LEU A 90 -7.76 -24.18 -12.48
C LEU A 90 -6.95 -23.74 -13.71
N LEU A 91 -5.82 -23.06 -13.52
CA LEU A 91 -4.94 -22.63 -14.62
C LEU A 91 -4.33 -23.83 -15.36
N ILE A 92 -3.89 -24.86 -14.65
CA ILE A 92 -3.40 -26.11 -15.25
C ILE A 92 -4.53 -26.80 -16.04
N SER A 93 -5.73 -26.83 -15.48
CA SER A 93 -6.90 -27.45 -16.12
C SER A 93 -7.27 -26.75 -17.43
N GLU A 94 -7.29 -25.42 -17.43
CA GLU A 94 -7.47 -24.60 -18.63
C GLU A 94 -6.37 -24.87 -19.67
N ALA A 95 -5.10 -24.89 -19.25
CA ALA A 95 -3.99 -25.17 -20.16
C ALA A 95 -4.13 -26.54 -20.85
N ILE A 96 -4.62 -27.56 -20.14
CA ILE A 96 -4.91 -28.88 -20.71
C ILE A 96 -6.11 -28.83 -21.66
N LEU A 97 -7.17 -28.09 -21.30
CA LEU A 97 -8.37 -27.94 -22.13
C LEU A 97 -8.10 -27.18 -23.44
N CYS A 98 -7.18 -26.21 -23.41
CA CYS A 98 -6.74 -25.47 -24.58
C CYS A 98 -5.86 -26.28 -25.54
N LEU A 99 -5.39 -27.48 -25.17
CA LEU A 99 -4.60 -28.30 -26.07
C LEU A 99 -5.45 -28.75 -27.27
N PRO A 100 -4.96 -28.59 -28.51
CA PRO A 100 -5.67 -29.06 -29.68
C PRO A 100 -5.86 -30.57 -29.58
N LYS A 101 -7.10 -31.03 -29.77
CA LYS A 101 -7.41 -32.47 -29.85
C LYS A 101 -6.54 -33.04 -30.97
N LYS A 102 -5.69 -34.01 -30.66
CA LYS A 102 -4.93 -34.78 -31.66
C LYS A 102 -5.92 -35.27 -32.73
N SER A 103 -5.92 -34.58 -33.87
CA SER A 103 -6.85 -34.84 -34.96
C SER A 103 -6.50 -36.20 -35.54
N THR A 104 -7.42 -37.16 -35.41
CA THR A 104 -7.35 -38.47 -36.05
C THR A 104 -7.20 -38.36 -37.58
N ALA A 105 -7.45 -37.18 -38.17
CA ALA A 105 -7.20 -36.90 -39.59
C ALA A 105 -5.72 -37.02 -39.99
N GLN A 106 -4.76 -36.85 -39.07
CA GLN A 106 -3.35 -36.94 -39.41
C GLN A 106 -2.83 -38.39 -39.51
N VAL A 107 -3.52 -39.35 -38.90
CA VAL A 107 -3.18 -40.78 -39.00
C VAL A 107 -3.69 -41.40 -40.32
N LEU A 108 -4.75 -40.85 -40.91
CA LEU A 108 -5.28 -41.31 -42.21
C LEU A 108 -4.50 -40.76 -43.41
N SER A 109 -3.99 -39.52 -43.34
CA SER A 109 -3.21 -38.95 -44.45
C SER A 109 -1.81 -39.56 -44.61
N GLN A 110 -1.25 -40.16 -43.55
CA GLN A 110 0.07 -40.82 -43.60
C GLN A 110 0.01 -42.23 -44.21
N LYS A 111 -1.18 -42.85 -44.26
CA LYS A 111 -1.40 -44.16 -44.88
C LYS A 111 -1.81 -44.11 -46.36
N VAL A 112 -2.13 -42.93 -46.88
CA VAL A 112 -2.56 -42.74 -48.28
C VAL A 112 -1.37 -42.36 -49.20
N THR A 113 -0.19 -42.11 -48.62
CA THR A 113 1.04 -41.77 -49.35
C THR A 113 2.19 -42.75 -49.10
N ALA A 114 1.88 -44.01 -48.77
CA ALA A 114 2.84 -45.12 -48.65
C ALA A 114 2.48 -46.25 -49.60
#